data_AF-A0A0N4ZMZ2-F1
#
_entry.id   AF-A0A0N4ZMZ2-F1
#
_cell.length_a   1.000
_cell.length_b   1.000
_cell.length_c   1.000
_cell.angle_alpha   90.00
_cell.angle_beta   90.00
_cell.angle_gamma   90.00
#
_symmetry.space_group_name_H-M   'P 1'
#
loop_
_entity.id
_entity.type
_entity.pdbx_description
1 polymer ?
#
loop_
_entity_poly.entity_id
_entity_poly.type
_entity_poly.pdbx_seq_one_letter_code
_entity_poly.pdbx_strand_id
1 'polypeptide(L)'
;MKRIIILLFFVIITQKHSSSLANETLQNSNNDISNLEKTIKVINETSLDSKFNDSRNKLITILQTNDIPTTKINLINKMMNQTNYSEEEQIQFYKTLTDAVMSSKGN
;
A
#
# COMPACT_ATOMS: atom_id res chain seq x y z
N MET A 1 -18.06 -16.17 7.45
CA MET A 1 -17.70 -14.74 7.51
C MET A 1 -16.36 -14.56 6.82
N LYS A 2 -16.32 -13.67 5.82
CA LYS A 2 -15.30 -13.59 4.77
C LYS A 2 -13.89 -13.35 5.36
N ARG A 3 -13.00 -14.33 5.20
CA ARG A 3 -11.57 -14.21 5.53
C ARG A 3 -10.82 -14.04 4.21
N ILE A 4 -10.66 -12.80 3.75
CA ILE A 4 -9.77 -12.50 2.62
C ILE A 4 -8.46 -12.02 3.21
N ILE A 5 -7.48 -12.92 3.22
CA ILE A 5 -6.10 -12.66 3.55
C ILE A 5 -5.51 -11.94 2.32
N ILE A 6 -5.44 -10.61 2.36
CA ILE A 6 -4.80 -9.81 1.32
C ILE A 6 -3.28 -9.96 1.47
N LEU A 7 -2.75 -11.05 0.92
CA LEU A 7 -1.32 -11.37 0.82
C LEU A 7 -0.56 -10.45 -0.15
N LEU A 8 -1.25 -9.55 -0.86
CA LEU A 8 -0.68 -8.77 -1.97
C LEU A 8 0.06 -7.48 -1.57
N PHE A 9 0.08 -7.08 -0.28
CA PHE A 9 0.80 -5.87 0.15
C PHE A 9 2.17 -6.13 0.80
N PHE A 10 2.59 -7.40 0.92
CA PHE A 10 3.84 -7.77 1.59
C PHE A 10 5.10 -7.26 0.88
N VAL A 11 5.05 -7.09 -0.44
CA VAL A 11 6.25 -6.73 -1.25
C VAL A 11 6.72 -5.30 -1.01
N ILE A 12 5.85 -4.39 -0.57
CA ILE A 12 6.22 -2.97 -0.38
C ILE A 12 6.78 -2.74 1.03
N ILE A 13 6.38 -3.53 2.02
CA ILE A 13 6.62 -3.19 3.43
C ILE A 13 7.76 -4.02 4.09
N THR A 14 8.26 -5.08 3.46
CA THR A 14 9.30 -5.94 4.07
C THR A 14 10.75 -5.62 3.66
N GLN A 15 11.11 -4.36 3.38
CA GLN A 15 12.55 -4.00 3.31
C GLN A 15 13.17 -4.00 4.72
N LYS A 16 13.49 -5.22 5.17
CA LYS A 16 14.39 -5.69 6.23
C LYS A 16 14.73 -4.75 7.39
N HIS A 17 14.04 -4.97 8.51
CA HIS A 17 14.62 -4.84 9.85
C HIS A 17 15.64 -5.98 10.08
N SER A 18 16.88 -5.84 9.59
CA SER A 18 18.03 -6.69 9.99
C SER A 18 19.37 -5.98 9.73
N SER A 19 19.84 -5.28 10.77
CA SER A 19 21.24 -5.07 11.19
C SER A 19 22.33 -4.77 10.15
N SER A 20 22.74 -3.50 10.07
CA SER A 20 24.14 -3.06 10.10
C SER A 20 24.22 -1.58 10.53
N LEU A 21 25.23 -1.25 11.32
CA LEU A 21 25.26 -0.15 12.30
C LEU A 21 25.60 1.22 11.67
N ALA A 22 24.77 2.23 11.98
CA ALA A 22 25.05 3.67 12.10
C ALA A 22 25.41 4.53 10.87
N ASN A 23 25.82 4.00 9.70
CA ASN A 23 26.05 4.85 8.50
C ASN A 23 25.09 4.56 7.33
N GLU A 24 24.50 3.35 7.29
CA GLU A 24 23.51 2.94 6.28
C GLU A 24 22.09 3.44 6.60
N THR A 25 21.83 3.82 7.86
CA THR A 25 20.48 4.23 8.32
C THR A 25 20.02 5.53 7.66
N LEU A 26 20.91 6.49 7.42
CA LEU A 26 20.57 7.77 6.79
C LEU A 26 20.32 7.65 5.27
N GLN A 27 21.06 6.77 4.58
CA GLN A 27 20.82 6.49 3.16
C GLN A 27 19.58 5.61 2.94
N ASN A 28 19.33 4.61 3.80
CA ASN A 28 18.12 3.78 3.70
C ASN A 28 16.84 4.53 4.07
N SER A 29 16.83 5.38 5.12
CA SER A 29 15.63 6.16 5.45
C SER A 29 15.22 7.12 4.32
N ASN A 30 16.19 7.69 3.59
CA ASN A 30 15.89 8.52 2.41
C ASN A 30 15.35 7.70 1.24
N ASN A 31 15.84 6.48 1.03
CA ASN A 31 15.34 5.56 0.01
C ASN A 31 13.93 5.04 0.32
N ASP A 32 13.63 4.75 1.59
CA ASP A 32 12.34 4.25 2.05
C ASP A 32 11.24 5.31 1.92
N ILE A 33 11.54 6.55 2.31
CA ILE A 33 10.63 7.70 2.11
C ILE A 33 10.42 7.93 0.61
N SER A 34 11.49 7.91 -0.21
CA SER A 34 11.38 8.07 -1.66
C SER A 34 10.54 6.96 -2.31
N ASN A 35 10.65 5.72 -1.85
CA ASN A 35 9.89 4.59 -2.37
C ASN A 35 8.40 4.66 -1.99
N LEU A 36 8.09 5.14 -0.78
CA LEU A 36 6.72 5.38 -0.34
C LEU A 36 6.06 6.52 -1.12
N GLU A 37 6.77 7.63 -1.33
CA GLU A 37 6.27 8.76 -2.14
C GLU A 37 5.99 8.35 -3.59
N LYS A 38 6.90 7.57 -4.20
CA LYS A 38 6.68 7.00 -5.55
C LYS A 38 5.45 6.09 -5.57
N THR A 39 5.29 5.24 -4.56
CA THR A 39 4.12 4.35 -4.45
C THR A 39 2.82 5.16 -4.34
N ILE A 40 2.79 6.18 -3.49
CA ILE A 40 1.62 7.06 -3.33
C ILE A 40 1.31 7.80 -4.63
N LYS A 41 2.33 8.31 -5.32
CA LYS A 41 2.17 8.98 -6.62
C LYS A 41 1.51 8.04 -7.64
N VAL A 42 2.01 6.82 -7.77
CA VAL A 42 1.45 5.82 -8.68
C VAL A 42 0.00 5.50 -8.31
N ILE A 43 -0.30 5.30 -7.03
CA ILE A 43 -1.69 5.06 -6.56
C ILE A 43 -2.60 6.23 -6.92
N ASN A 44 -2.14 7.48 -6.76
CA ASN A 44 -2.90 8.68 -7.10
C ASN A 44 -3.20 8.78 -8.61
N GLU A 45 -2.21 8.47 -9.44
CA GLU A 45 -2.29 8.56 -10.91
C GLU A 45 -3.01 7.35 -11.55
N THR A 46 -3.17 6.25 -10.80
CA THR A 46 -3.85 5.05 -11.29
C THR A 46 -5.32 5.35 -11.59
N SER A 47 -5.72 5.11 -12.84
CA SER A 47 -7.12 5.21 -13.26
C SER A 47 -7.94 4.11 -12.59
N LEU A 48 -8.95 4.52 -11.84
CA LEU A 48 -9.90 3.66 -11.15
C LEU A 48 -11.32 4.08 -11.47
N ASP A 49 -12.27 3.17 -11.31
CA ASP A 49 -13.69 3.54 -11.26
C ASP A 49 -13.91 4.59 -10.16
N SER A 50 -14.71 5.60 -10.47
CA SER A 50 -15.10 6.68 -9.57
C SER A 50 -15.58 6.21 -8.20
N LYS A 51 -16.23 5.04 -8.12
CA LYS A 51 -16.70 4.45 -6.85
C LYS A 51 -15.55 4.15 -5.88
N PHE A 52 -14.33 3.93 -6.38
CA PHE A 52 -13.16 3.61 -5.58
C PHE A 52 -12.39 4.84 -5.06
N ASN A 53 -12.78 6.05 -5.46
CA ASN A 53 -12.04 7.27 -5.11
C ASN A 53 -11.89 7.49 -3.61
N ASP A 54 -12.95 7.23 -2.83
CA ASP A 54 -12.91 7.35 -1.36
C ASP A 54 -11.93 6.34 -0.74
N SER A 55 -11.97 5.09 -1.18
CA SER A 55 -11.04 4.04 -0.72
C SER A 55 -9.59 4.34 -1.12
N ARG A 56 -9.35 4.91 -2.30
CA ARG A 56 -8.02 5.37 -2.71
C ARG A 56 -7.49 6.44 -1.76
N ASN A 57 -8.31 7.46 -1.46
CA ASN A 57 -7.90 8.56 -0.59
C ASN A 57 -7.57 8.04 0.82
N LYS A 58 -8.43 7.20 1.38
CA LYS A 58 -8.21 6.58 2.70
C LYS A 58 -6.97 5.68 2.73
N LEU A 59 -6.74 4.90 1.67
CA LEU A 59 -5.53 4.09 1.53
C LEU A 59 -4.28 4.98 1.58
N ILE A 60 -4.25 6.06 0.82
CA ILE A 60 -3.12 7.01 0.82
C ILE A 60 -2.91 7.60 2.21
N THR A 61 -3.97 8.02 2.89
CA THR A 61 -3.88 8.51 4.27
C THR A 61 -3.25 7.47 5.20
N ILE A 62 -3.65 6.20 5.10
CA ILE A 62 -3.07 5.11 5.89
C ILE A 62 -1.59 4.90 5.52
N LEU A 63 -1.23 4.97 4.24
CA LEU A 63 0.14 4.82 3.79
C LEU A 63 1.05 5.95 4.30
N GLN A 64 0.53 7.16 4.46
CA GLN A 64 1.27 8.34 4.95
C GLN A 64 1.45 8.40 6.48
N THR A 65 0.77 7.56 7.28
CA THR A 65 0.98 7.55 8.73
C THR A 65 2.39 7.07 9.09
N ASN A 66 2.88 7.37 10.30
CA ASN A 66 4.14 6.81 10.80
C ASN A 66 3.95 5.43 11.48
N ASP A 67 2.83 4.75 11.19
CA ASP A 67 2.51 3.46 11.79
C ASP A 67 3.42 2.34 11.27
N ILE A 68 3.64 1.33 12.11
CA ILE A 68 4.37 0.14 11.69
C ILE A 68 3.59 -0.63 10.60
N PRO A 69 4.30 -1.44 9.78
CA PRO A 69 3.73 -2.21 8.66
C PRO A 69 2.44 -2.97 8.98
N THR A 70 2.45 -3.69 10.10
CA THR A 70 1.34 -4.53 10.54
C THR A 70 0.11 -3.71 10.92
N THR A 71 0.31 -2.54 11.54
CA THR A 71 -0.76 -1.59 11.86
C THR A 71 -1.39 -1.05 10.58
N LYS A 72 -0.60 -0.66 9.58
CA LYS A 72 -1.12 -0.20 8.27
C LYS A 72 -1.97 -1.28 7.59
N ILE A 73 -1.51 -2.54 7.56
CA ILE A 73 -2.28 -3.66 7.01
C ILE A 73 -3.62 -3.81 7.72
N ASN A 74 -3.63 -3.75 9.06
CA ASN A 74 -4.87 -3.85 9.83
C ASN A 74 -5.83 -2.69 9.53
N LEU A 75 -5.32 -1.47 9.39
CA LEU A 75 -6.12 -0.30 9.01
C LEU A 75 -6.70 -0.43 7.60
N ILE A 76 -5.92 -0.91 6.63
CA ILE A 76 -6.38 -1.15 5.25
C ILE A 76 -7.47 -2.22 5.23
N ASN A 77 -7.27 -3.33 5.95
CA ASN A 77 -8.27 -4.39 6.06
C ASN A 77 -9.57 -3.87 6.69
N LYS A 78 -9.46 -3.09 7.78
CA LYS A 78 -10.60 -2.46 8.44
C LYS A 78 -11.34 -1.53 7.49
N MET A 79 -10.61 -0.67 6.76
CA MET A 79 -11.18 0.24 5.76
C MET A 79 -11.97 -0.54 4.72
N MET A 80 -11.40 -1.61 4.16
CA MET A 80 -12.07 -2.35 3.09
C MET A 80 -13.31 -3.10 3.58
N ASN A 81 -13.27 -3.66 4.79
CA ASN A 81 -14.42 -4.31 5.42
C ASN A 81 -15.59 -3.36 5.72
N GLN A 82 -15.33 -2.04 5.74
CA GLN A 82 -16.36 -1.02 5.93
C GLN A 82 -16.98 -0.53 4.61
N THR A 83 -16.45 -0.97 3.46
CA THR A 83 -17.00 -0.63 2.16
C THR A 83 -18.22 -1.49 1.85
N ASN A 84 -19.08 -1.01 0.95
CA ASN A 84 -20.18 -1.80 0.38
C ASN A 84 -19.75 -2.63 -0.84
N TYR A 85 -18.44 -2.76 -1.07
CA TYR A 85 -17.92 -3.47 -2.24
C TYR A 85 -18.19 -4.97 -2.15
N SER A 86 -18.54 -5.55 -3.29
CA SER A 86 -18.49 -6.98 -3.50
C SER A 86 -17.05 -7.49 -3.35
N GLU A 87 -16.90 -8.79 -3.16
CA GLU A 87 -15.57 -9.41 -3.07
C GLU A 87 -14.76 -9.20 -4.37
N GLU A 88 -15.41 -9.30 -5.52
CA GLU A 88 -14.80 -9.04 -6.83
C GLU A 88 -14.33 -7.58 -6.96
N GLU A 89 -15.12 -6.63 -6.45
CA GLU A 89 -14.77 -5.21 -6.47
C GLU A 89 -13.56 -4.92 -5.56
N GLN A 90 -13.49 -5.55 -4.39
CA GLN A 90 -12.32 -5.43 -3.51
C GLN A 90 -11.06 -6.00 -4.18
N ILE A 91 -11.19 -7.17 -4.82
CA ILE A 91 -10.10 -7.80 -5.56
C ILE A 91 -9.66 -6.89 -6.71
N GLN A 92 -10.59 -6.36 -7.48
CA GLN A 92 -10.31 -5.45 -8.60
C GLN A 92 -9.55 -4.22 -8.10
N PHE A 93 -10.02 -3.57 -7.04
CA PHE A 93 -9.37 -2.40 -6.45
C PHE A 93 -7.90 -2.69 -6.10
N TYR A 94 -7.63 -3.75 -5.34
CA TYR A 94 -6.27 -4.07 -4.94
C TYR A 94 -5.40 -4.55 -6.10
N LYS A 95 -5.95 -5.34 -7.01
CA LYS A 95 -5.23 -5.84 -8.18
C LYS A 95 -4.76 -4.68 -9.06
N THR A 96 -5.66 -3.75 -9.39
CA THR A 96 -5.32 -2.59 -10.23
C THR A 96 -4.21 -1.74 -9.60
N LEU A 97 -4.29 -1.47 -8.30
CA LEU A 97 -3.25 -0.71 -7.61
C LEU A 97 -1.91 -1.47 -7.53
N THR A 98 -1.97 -2.78 -7.26
CA THR A 98 -0.76 -3.61 -7.19
C THR A 98 -0.07 -3.70 -8.55
N ASP A 99 -0.84 -3.94 -9.62
CA ASP A 99 -0.34 -4.00 -10.98
C ASP A 99 0.34 -2.66 -11.35
N ALA A 100 -0.29 -1.53 -11.06
CA ALA A 100 0.29 -0.20 -11.33
C ALA A 100 1.62 0.02 -10.60
N VAL A 101 1.69 -0.30 -9.31
CA VAL A 101 2.92 -0.16 -8.52
C VAL A 101 4.01 -1.09 -9.02
N MET A 102 3.69 -2.32 -9.39
CA MET A 102 4.69 -3.26 -9.92
C MET A 102 5.19 -2.85 -11.31
N SER A 103 4.31 -2.35 -12.18
CA SER A 103 4.71 -1.80 -13.48
C SER A 103 5.61 -0.56 -13.36
N SER A 104 5.40 0.28 -12.34
CA SER A 104 6.26 1.46 -12.10
C SER A 104 7.68 1.12 -11.63
N LYS A 105 7.93 -0.11 -11.13
CA LYS A 105 9.24 -0.56 -10.65
C LYS A 105 10.10 -1.19 -11.75
N GLY A 106 9.49 -1.58 -12.87
CA GLY A 106 10.16 -2.22 -14.01
C GLY A 106 10.65 -1.26 -15.10
N ASN A 107 10.46 0.05 -14.90
CA ASN A 107 10.97 1.15 -15.73
C ASN A 107 11.96 2.00 -14.92
#